data_AF-A0A7V7DV88-F1
#
_entry.id   AF-A0A7V7DV88-F1
#
_cell.length_a   1.000
_cell.length_b   1.000
_cell.length_c   1.000
_cell.angle_alpha   90.00
_cell.angle_beta   90.00
_cell.angle_gamma   90.00
#
_symmetry.space_group_name_H-M   'P 1'
#
loop_
_entity.id
_entity.type
_entity.pdbx_description
1 polymer ?
#
loop_
_entity_poly.entity_id
_entity_poly.type
_entity_poly.pdbx_seq_one_letter_code
_entity_poly.pdbx_strand_id
1 'polypeptide(L)'
;MDNEQIGKRPKVVSKSFMAVGPTLHYSHENVLKCWLLAVVAFSVSCLFWSKIVTGSFWTFDLHSLSFSEFWRLGQPIITGVSRGVSIFEYPWQILVLGLLMGILAIVPVLISQLMSFSYSLPFILAVFFLADLPGFAICLLVSCVAAACRPLRFRSRIIAAALCTAPQLLYWGFFGGAWKLEPIKLGFSYAPWICAWLVGLAIAGLVLGIGHYTRYRPGLVWAFTSIFLLLAIVTFEIRIGFDELDYQLYVAKNDPEQAVEFHEHDITEAFDRTLADPAVEKYLAGFFYPTESIQRRAELKREIQTQLTYDRWPSWFIVPPELNFPAKKRELFEQYDSFISRRSQSPRMPISLYYKALLSEYRPVYNILGQEEILRFYNDYPHRDSLPIWHRLYEQFPESSESLEARCRIAHDWAGRGEFEQAEKLLVETQNKLRERLKLLEEDQTQSETFFSPFRPLADSAMTVFKFTELQRRLNQLHNLISSENRADDPDTGKRLARFVMLNPHNTDFPWHLDELLKQMGDKDPLRDNILLAKAKLIADEQLRAEKLAQLHRDFQNTEGGMQALYELGLLKRRRWSQQNDSNLEQKKKLLVETRAALTSFTEKYPASIFTEQAKKILEDLPAAD
;
A
#
# COMPACT_ATOMS: atom_id res chain seq x y z
N MET A 1 -19.64 83.00 53.97
CA MET A 1 -19.86 81.54 53.92
C MET A 1 -21.00 81.34 52.96
N ASP A 2 -20.78 80.62 51.86
CA ASP A 2 -21.67 79.55 51.40
C ASP A 2 -21.00 78.81 50.23
N ASN A 3 -21.05 77.49 50.34
CA ASN A 3 -20.12 76.52 49.76
C ASN A 3 -20.88 75.72 48.70
N GLU A 4 -20.80 76.09 47.43
CA GLU A 4 -21.37 75.32 46.32
C GLU A 4 -20.48 74.12 45.98
N GLN A 5 -20.78 72.97 46.57
CA GLN A 5 -20.27 71.68 46.08
C GLN A 5 -21.16 71.16 44.95
N ILE A 6 -20.71 71.36 43.71
CA ILE A 6 -21.28 70.71 42.52
C ILE A 6 -20.94 69.22 42.56
N GLY A 7 -21.95 68.39 42.80
CA GLY A 7 -21.87 66.93 42.77
C GLY A 7 -21.52 66.41 41.37
N LYS A 8 -20.26 66.00 41.17
CA LYS A 8 -19.86 65.19 40.01
C LYS A 8 -20.52 63.81 40.12
N ARG A 9 -21.51 63.53 39.26
CA ARG A 9 -22.02 62.16 39.06
C ARG A 9 -20.84 61.25 38.67
N PRO A 10 -20.65 60.08 39.31
CA PRO A 10 -19.58 59.17 38.94
C PRO A 10 -19.75 58.75 37.48
N LYS A 11 -18.70 58.96 36.66
CA LYS A 11 -18.63 58.39 35.31
C LYS A 11 -18.78 56.88 35.44
N VAL A 12 -19.94 56.35 35.05
CA VAL A 12 -20.17 54.92 34.93
C VAL A 12 -19.24 54.44 33.82
N VAL A 13 -18.06 53.92 34.21
CA VAL A 13 -17.13 53.31 33.27
C VAL A 13 -17.85 52.13 32.63
N SER A 14 -18.17 52.27 31.35
CA SER A 14 -18.79 51.20 30.56
C SER A 14 -17.93 49.96 30.70
N LYS A 15 -18.48 48.92 31.32
CA LYS A 15 -17.69 47.72 31.61
C LYS A 15 -17.27 47.09 30.28
N SER A 16 -15.97 46.81 30.10
CA SER A 16 -15.41 46.23 28.87
C SER A 16 -16.22 45.01 28.40
N PHE A 17 -16.52 44.91 27.10
CA PHE A 17 -17.29 43.81 26.52
C PHE A 17 -16.67 42.44 26.80
N MET A 18 -15.33 42.36 26.81
CA MET A 18 -14.58 41.16 27.17
C MET A 18 -14.37 41.09 28.68
N ALA A 19 -14.67 39.93 29.26
CA ALA A 19 -14.53 39.72 30.68
C ALA A 19 -13.12 39.20 31.04
N VAL A 20 -12.59 39.70 32.15
CA VAL A 20 -11.36 39.18 32.75
C VAL A 20 -11.71 37.96 33.60
N GLY A 21 -10.85 36.95 33.55
CA GLY A 21 -11.00 35.65 34.16
C GLY A 21 -10.66 35.61 35.66
N PRO A 22 -11.25 34.67 36.42
CA PRO A 22 -10.99 34.45 37.85
C PRO A 22 -9.52 34.14 38.16
N THR A 23 -8.79 33.53 37.23
CA THR A 23 -7.43 33.04 37.47
C THR A 23 -6.42 34.18 37.52
N LEU A 24 -6.77 35.37 37.01
CA LEU A 24 -5.95 36.57 37.06
C LEU A 24 -5.94 37.25 38.44
N HIS A 25 -6.67 36.71 39.43
CA HIS A 25 -6.58 37.14 40.83
C HIS A 25 -5.35 36.57 41.58
N TYR A 26 -4.64 35.60 40.99
CA TYR A 26 -3.40 35.04 41.54
C TYR A 26 -2.17 35.88 41.13
N SER A 27 -1.00 35.61 41.71
CA SER A 27 0.23 36.33 41.34
C SER A 27 0.52 36.17 39.85
N HIS A 28 0.87 37.28 39.22
CA HIS A 28 1.12 37.34 37.78
C HIS A 28 2.19 36.33 37.34
N GLU A 29 3.25 36.18 38.13
CA GLU A 29 4.32 35.21 37.86
C GLU A 29 3.82 33.76 37.86
N ASN A 30 2.98 33.37 38.83
CA ASN A 30 2.45 32.00 38.89
C ASN A 30 1.49 31.72 37.73
N VAL A 31 0.64 32.69 37.39
CA VAL A 31 -0.29 32.59 36.26
C VAL A 31 0.48 32.43 34.95
N LEU A 32 1.53 33.23 34.72
CA LEU A 32 2.36 33.14 33.52
C LEU A 32 3.11 31.81 33.42
N LYS A 33 3.70 31.30 34.52
CA LYS A 33 4.38 30.00 34.53
C LYS A 33 3.43 28.86 34.17
N CYS A 34 2.26 28.82 34.81
CA CYS A 34 1.26 27.79 34.53
C CYS A 34 0.67 27.90 33.11
N TRP A 35 0.48 29.13 32.61
CA TRP A 35 0.06 29.37 31.23
C TRP A 35 1.12 28.89 30.22
N LEU A 36 2.40 29.18 30.46
CA LEU A 36 3.49 28.72 29.60
C LEU A 36 3.54 27.18 29.55
N LEU A 37 3.39 26.52 30.70
CA LEU A 37 3.29 25.05 30.76
C LEU A 37 2.09 24.53 29.97
N ALA A 38 0.94 25.21 30.04
CA ALA A 38 -0.23 24.86 29.23
C ALA A 38 0.06 25.00 27.73
N VAL A 39 0.74 26.07 27.31
CA VAL A 39 1.15 26.28 25.91
C VAL A 39 2.08 25.17 25.44
N VAL A 40 3.08 24.79 26.25
CA VAL A 40 4.02 23.70 25.91
C VAL A 40 3.27 22.38 25.77
N ALA A 41 2.48 21.98 26.78
CA ALA A 41 1.74 20.72 26.74
C ALA A 41 0.79 20.66 25.53
N PHE A 42 0.09 21.76 25.25
CA PHE A 42 -0.82 21.86 24.11
C PHE A 42 -0.09 21.83 22.76
N SER A 43 1.08 22.48 22.66
CA SER A 43 1.90 22.44 21.46
C SER A 43 2.38 21.01 21.17
N VAL A 44 2.78 20.27 22.20
CA VAL A 44 3.10 18.83 22.07
C VAL A 44 1.88 18.04 21.62
N SER A 45 0.67 18.32 22.13
CA SER A 45 -0.56 17.70 21.62
C SER A 45 -0.80 17.98 20.13
N CYS A 46 -0.54 19.21 19.66
CA CYS A 46 -0.66 19.57 18.25
C CYS A 46 0.39 18.86 17.38
N LEU A 47 1.65 18.80 17.82
CA LEU A 47 2.71 18.07 17.12
C LEU A 47 2.44 16.57 17.06
N PHE A 48 1.89 15.99 18.13
CA PHE A 48 1.52 14.59 18.17
C PHE A 48 0.32 14.30 17.26
N TRP A 49 -0.68 15.19 17.22
CA TRP A 49 -1.75 15.16 16.23
C TRP A 49 -1.18 15.17 14.80
N SER A 50 -0.30 16.12 14.48
CA SER A 50 0.35 16.19 13.17
C SER A 50 1.08 14.90 12.84
N LYS A 51 1.86 14.35 13.79
CA LYS A 51 2.60 13.11 13.58
C LYS A 51 1.70 11.93 13.26
N ILE A 52 0.58 11.78 13.97
CA ILE A 52 -0.38 10.67 13.74
C ILE A 52 -1.12 10.83 12.41
N VAL A 53 -1.51 12.06 12.07
CA VAL A 53 -2.40 12.34 10.92
C VAL A 53 -1.64 12.51 9.61
N THR A 54 -0.37 12.91 9.66
CA THR A 54 0.44 13.21 8.45
C THR A 54 1.74 12.42 8.38
N GLY A 55 2.15 11.74 9.46
CA GLY A 55 3.44 11.08 9.55
C GLY A 55 4.62 12.00 9.89
N SER A 56 4.43 13.32 9.89
CA SER A 56 5.46 14.32 10.23
C SER A 56 5.03 15.19 11.40
N PHE A 57 6.01 15.66 12.19
CA PHE A 57 5.75 16.60 13.28
C PHE A 57 5.40 18.01 12.78
N TRP A 58 5.69 18.33 11.51
CA TRP A 58 5.40 19.63 10.90
C TRP A 58 5.18 19.45 9.40
N THR A 59 4.02 19.87 8.90
CA THR A 59 3.67 19.79 7.46
C THR A 59 3.06 21.06 6.90
N PHE A 60 3.01 22.14 7.68
CA PHE A 60 2.33 23.37 7.25
C PHE A 60 2.92 23.91 5.95
N ASP A 61 2.08 23.92 4.90
CA ASP A 61 2.38 24.47 3.59
C ASP A 61 1.42 25.61 3.27
N LEU A 62 1.96 26.82 3.04
CA LEU A 62 1.17 27.99 2.66
C LEU A 62 0.43 27.82 1.33
N HIS A 63 0.92 26.95 0.44
CA HIS A 63 0.25 26.68 -0.83
C HIS A 63 -1.06 25.89 -0.66
N SER A 64 -1.22 25.14 0.44
CA SER A 64 -2.44 24.39 0.77
C SER A 64 -3.65 25.28 1.10
N LEU A 65 -3.43 26.57 1.38
CA LEU A 65 -4.47 27.52 1.80
C LEU A 65 -5.51 27.83 0.70
N SER A 66 -5.27 27.40 -0.54
CA SER A 66 -6.08 27.74 -1.71
C SER A 66 -7.17 26.70 -2.08
N PHE A 67 -7.29 25.56 -1.38
CA PHE A 67 -8.15 24.45 -1.82
C PHE A 67 -9.20 24.00 -0.80
N SER A 68 -10.23 23.25 -1.27
CA SER A 68 -11.29 22.66 -0.44
C SER A 68 -10.76 21.73 0.68
N GLU A 69 -9.48 21.35 0.63
CA GLU A 69 -8.78 20.60 1.68
C GLU A 69 -8.68 21.38 3.00
N PHE A 70 -8.67 22.72 2.96
CA PHE A 70 -8.60 23.61 4.13
C PHE A 70 -9.65 23.30 5.22
N TRP A 71 -10.82 22.81 4.80
CA TRP A 71 -11.95 22.56 5.69
C TRP A 71 -12.15 21.09 6.04
N ARG A 72 -11.51 20.14 5.34
CA ARG A 72 -11.86 18.71 5.43
C ARG A 72 -11.13 17.99 6.56
N LEU A 73 -11.90 17.56 7.56
CA LEU A 73 -11.40 16.80 8.71
C LEU A 73 -11.52 15.27 8.52
N GLY A 74 -12.50 14.80 7.73
CA GLY A 74 -12.79 13.37 7.59
C GLY A 74 -11.84 12.59 6.67
N GLN A 75 -11.27 13.23 5.64
CA GLN A 75 -10.40 12.56 4.66
C GLN A 75 -9.17 11.88 5.30
N PRO A 76 -8.39 12.56 6.17
CA PRO A 76 -7.19 11.98 6.78
C PRO A 76 -7.43 10.77 7.69
N ILE A 77 -8.67 10.57 8.16
CA ILE A 77 -9.01 9.58 9.22
C ILE A 77 -9.57 8.30 8.64
N ILE A 78 -10.10 8.41 7.43
CA ILE A 78 -10.80 7.35 6.71
C ILE A 78 -9.91 6.77 5.63
N THR A 79 -9.07 7.60 5.02
CA THR A 79 -8.09 7.14 4.04
C THR A 79 -6.81 6.73 4.77
N GLY A 80 -6.85 5.55 5.40
CA GLY A 80 -5.63 4.88 5.90
C GLY A 80 -4.53 4.78 4.84
N VAL A 81 -4.95 4.84 3.57
CA VAL A 81 -4.11 4.71 2.39
C VAL A 81 -3.46 6.05 1.95
N SER A 82 -3.83 7.22 2.50
CA SER A 82 -3.29 8.50 2.00
C SER A 82 -2.49 9.35 2.97
N ARG A 83 -2.74 9.31 4.30
CA ARG A 83 -1.99 10.16 5.25
C ARG A 83 -1.73 9.55 6.66
N GLY A 84 -2.30 8.40 7.05
CA GLY A 84 -2.08 7.83 8.39
C GLY A 84 -2.86 6.55 8.68
N VAL A 85 -3.08 6.21 9.96
CA VAL A 85 -3.76 4.97 10.38
C VAL A 85 -5.29 5.10 10.28
N SER A 86 -5.98 4.16 9.60
CA SER A 86 -7.44 4.15 9.47
C SER A 86 -8.16 3.74 10.75
N ILE A 87 -9.26 4.41 11.08
CA ILE A 87 -10.14 4.00 12.19
C ILE A 87 -10.86 2.66 11.94
N PHE A 88 -10.98 2.23 10.68
CA PHE A 88 -11.63 0.98 10.32
C PHE A 88 -10.69 -0.22 10.48
N GLU A 89 -9.39 0.01 10.34
CA GLU A 89 -8.36 -1.00 10.57
C GLU A 89 -7.96 -1.03 12.06
N TYR A 90 -7.91 0.15 12.71
CA TYR A 90 -7.52 0.30 14.10
C TYR A 90 -8.59 1.07 14.89
N PRO A 91 -9.62 0.39 15.44
CA PRO A 91 -10.71 1.05 16.17
C PRO A 91 -10.24 1.90 17.36
N TRP A 92 -9.12 1.55 18.00
CA TRP A 92 -8.53 2.33 19.09
C TRP A 92 -8.11 3.74 18.67
N GLN A 93 -7.88 3.96 17.38
CA GLN A 93 -7.59 5.27 16.81
C GLN A 93 -8.76 6.26 17.04
N ILE A 94 -10.00 5.77 17.16
CA ILE A 94 -11.16 6.60 17.53
C ILE A 94 -10.92 7.28 18.88
N LEU A 95 -10.43 6.53 19.86
CA LEU A 95 -10.16 7.04 21.20
C LEU A 95 -8.94 7.99 21.19
N VAL A 96 -7.87 7.64 20.48
CA VAL A 96 -6.67 8.49 20.37
C VAL A 96 -7.01 9.84 19.74
N LEU A 97 -7.69 9.83 18.58
CA LEU A 97 -8.12 11.04 17.90
C LEU A 97 -9.13 11.83 18.74
N GLY A 98 -10.05 11.14 19.43
CA GLY A 98 -10.98 11.76 20.37
C GLY A 98 -10.27 12.48 21.52
N LEU A 99 -9.28 11.84 22.14
CA LEU A 99 -8.50 12.43 23.23
C LEU A 99 -7.78 13.70 22.79
N LEU A 100 -7.08 13.64 21.65
CA LEU A 100 -6.34 14.78 21.11
C LEU A 100 -7.26 15.90 20.67
N MET A 101 -8.25 15.60 19.82
CA MET A 101 -9.19 16.61 19.34
C MET A 101 -9.99 17.24 20.49
N GLY A 102 -10.32 16.47 21.54
CA GLY A 102 -10.93 16.98 22.77
C GLY A 102 -10.06 18.00 23.50
N ILE A 103 -8.74 17.74 23.62
CA ILE A 103 -7.76 18.70 24.15
C ILE A 103 -7.73 19.97 23.28
N LEU A 104 -7.54 19.79 21.97
CA LEU A 104 -7.44 20.87 20.98
C LEU A 104 -8.68 21.78 20.99
N ALA A 105 -9.86 21.19 21.21
CA ALA A 105 -11.15 21.88 21.25
C ALA A 105 -11.35 22.71 22.53
N ILE A 106 -11.07 22.13 23.70
CA ILE A 106 -11.55 22.70 24.97
C ILE A 106 -10.52 23.58 25.68
N VAL A 107 -9.24 23.28 25.58
CA VAL A 107 -8.19 24.00 26.31
C VAL A 107 -8.17 25.50 25.96
N PRO A 108 -8.24 25.92 24.68
CA PRO A 108 -8.24 27.33 24.33
C PRO A 108 -9.47 28.06 24.87
N VAL A 109 -10.64 27.39 24.86
CA VAL A 109 -11.90 27.90 25.41
C VAL A 109 -11.80 28.09 26.93
N LEU A 110 -11.23 27.12 27.65
CA LEU A 110 -10.99 27.22 29.09
C LEU A 110 -10.01 28.35 29.43
N ILE A 111 -8.93 28.51 28.66
CA ILE A 111 -7.98 29.62 28.83
C ILE A 111 -8.68 30.97 28.61
N SER A 112 -9.49 31.09 27.55
CA SER A 112 -10.27 32.30 27.28
C SER A 112 -11.24 32.63 28.43
N GLN A 113 -11.92 31.63 28.98
CA GLN A 113 -12.90 31.79 30.05
C GLN A 113 -12.29 32.07 31.44
N LEU A 114 -11.17 31.40 31.75
CA LEU A 114 -10.49 31.43 33.06
C LEU A 114 -9.46 32.56 33.18
N MET A 115 -8.86 32.99 32.08
CA MET A 115 -7.88 34.07 32.00
C MET A 115 -8.42 35.22 31.14
N SER A 116 -8.09 35.27 29.85
CA SER A 116 -8.67 36.22 28.90
C SER A 116 -8.50 35.71 27.49
N PHE A 117 -9.24 36.29 26.55
CA PHE A 117 -9.15 35.96 25.13
C PHE A 117 -7.72 36.04 24.60
N SER A 118 -6.95 37.08 24.96
CA SER A 118 -5.57 37.26 24.47
C SER A 118 -4.65 36.09 24.81
N TYR A 119 -4.83 35.45 25.98
CA TYR A 119 -4.05 34.28 26.38
C TYR A 119 -4.38 33.01 25.58
N SER A 120 -5.54 32.96 24.90
CA SER A 120 -5.93 31.84 24.03
C SER A 120 -5.33 31.93 22.62
N LEU A 121 -4.86 33.10 22.17
CA LEU A 121 -4.35 33.29 20.81
C LEU A 121 -3.19 32.33 20.46
N PRO A 122 -2.18 32.11 21.33
CA PRO A 122 -1.10 31.18 21.00
C PRO A 122 -1.57 29.73 20.81
N PHE A 123 -2.62 29.32 21.52
CA PHE A 123 -3.21 27.99 21.33
C PHE A 123 -3.93 27.88 19.98
N ILE A 124 -4.66 28.92 19.58
CA ILE A 124 -5.32 28.97 18.27
C ILE A 124 -4.28 28.95 17.15
N LEU A 125 -3.18 29.70 17.30
CA LEU A 125 -2.06 29.69 16.35
C LEU A 125 -1.37 28.32 16.30
N ALA A 126 -1.22 27.63 17.44
CA ALA A 126 -0.69 26.28 17.47
C ALA A 126 -1.59 25.28 16.70
N VAL A 127 -2.92 25.37 16.82
CA VAL A 127 -3.84 24.56 16.00
C VAL A 127 -3.70 24.89 14.52
N PHE A 128 -3.55 26.17 14.18
CA PHE A 128 -3.40 26.59 12.79
C PHE A 128 -2.09 26.11 12.15
N PHE A 129 -0.95 26.30 12.82
CA PHE A 129 0.38 26.06 12.24
C PHE A 129 0.97 24.69 12.58
N LEU A 130 0.76 24.19 13.81
CA LEU A 130 1.38 22.92 14.25
C LEU A 130 0.48 21.73 13.98
N ALA A 131 -0.84 21.86 14.13
CA ALA A 131 -1.78 20.78 13.84
C ALA A 131 -2.28 20.79 12.39
N ASP A 132 -1.98 21.84 11.62
CA ASP A 132 -2.42 22.04 10.24
C ASP A 132 -3.96 21.99 10.08
N LEU A 133 -4.68 22.61 11.03
CA LEU A 133 -6.14 22.63 11.08
C LEU A 133 -6.70 24.06 11.03
N PRO A 134 -6.54 24.79 9.92
CA PRO A 134 -6.86 26.20 9.87
C PRO A 134 -8.38 26.46 9.92
N GLY A 135 -9.21 25.61 9.30
CA GLY A 135 -10.67 25.70 9.42
C GLY A 135 -11.16 25.50 10.86
N PHE A 136 -10.58 24.53 11.58
CA PHE A 136 -10.90 24.30 12.98
C PHE A 136 -10.42 25.46 13.88
N ALA A 137 -9.26 26.04 13.60
CA ALA A 137 -8.73 27.20 14.33
C ALA A 137 -9.66 28.43 14.23
N ILE A 138 -10.34 28.64 13.09
CA ILE A 138 -11.35 29.70 12.93
C ILE A 138 -12.57 29.43 13.83
N CYS A 139 -13.10 28.21 13.83
CA CYS A 139 -14.21 27.84 14.71
C CYS A 139 -13.82 27.98 16.19
N LEU A 140 -12.59 27.59 16.53
CA LEU A 140 -12.02 27.74 17.87
C LEU A 140 -11.86 29.22 18.27
N LEU A 141 -11.47 30.09 17.34
CA LEU A 141 -11.43 31.54 17.56
C LEU A 141 -12.82 32.07 17.93
N VAL A 142 -13.85 31.71 17.17
CA VAL A 142 -15.25 32.09 17.46
C VAL A 142 -15.68 31.57 18.84
N SER A 143 -15.37 30.31 19.16
CA SER A 143 -15.64 29.72 20.48
C SER A 143 -14.93 30.46 21.63
N CYS A 144 -13.66 30.85 21.44
CA CYS A 144 -12.89 31.58 22.43
C CYS A 144 -13.43 33.01 22.64
N VAL A 145 -13.83 33.69 21.55
CA VAL A 145 -14.50 34.99 21.63
C VAL A 145 -15.82 34.84 22.40
N ALA A 146 -16.65 33.87 22.04
CA ALA A 146 -17.92 33.60 22.71
C ALA A 146 -17.75 33.34 24.22
N ALA A 147 -16.72 32.58 24.61
CA ALA A 147 -16.41 32.30 26.01
C ALA A 147 -15.92 33.53 26.81
N ALA A 148 -15.28 34.49 26.14
CA ALA A 148 -14.84 35.76 26.74
C ALA A 148 -15.95 36.82 26.81
N CYS A 149 -16.99 36.70 25.95
CA CYS A 149 -18.12 37.61 25.89
C CYS A 149 -19.00 37.53 27.15
N ARG A 150 -19.25 38.67 27.78
CA ARG A 150 -20.11 38.74 28.99
C ARG A 150 -21.52 38.17 28.83
N PRO A 151 -22.24 38.37 27.71
CA PRO A 151 -23.61 37.86 27.56
C PRO A 151 -23.71 36.33 27.67
N LEU A 152 -22.66 35.60 27.31
CA LEU A 152 -22.60 34.14 27.33
C LEU A 152 -21.93 33.59 28.60
N ARG A 153 -21.52 34.47 29.52
CA ARG A 153 -20.89 34.10 30.79
C ARG A 153 -21.96 33.80 31.85
N PHE A 154 -22.62 32.66 31.69
CA PHE A 154 -23.60 32.16 32.65
C PHE A 154 -23.01 31.97 34.05
N ARG A 155 -23.88 31.95 35.06
CA ARG A 155 -23.51 31.64 36.45
C ARG A 155 -22.80 30.28 36.56
N SER A 156 -23.27 29.29 35.80
CA SER A 156 -22.56 28.02 35.63
C SER A 156 -21.51 28.13 34.53
N ARG A 157 -20.24 28.09 34.93
CA ARG A 157 -19.12 28.13 33.99
C ARG A 157 -19.04 26.89 33.10
N ILE A 158 -19.52 25.75 33.60
CA ILE A 158 -19.56 24.49 32.85
C ILE A 158 -20.53 24.61 31.68
N ILE A 159 -21.75 25.10 31.94
CA ILE A 159 -22.76 25.31 30.88
C ILE A 159 -22.25 26.33 29.86
N ALA A 160 -21.62 27.42 30.32
CA ALA A 160 -21.02 28.40 29.42
C ALA A 160 -19.94 27.78 28.52
N ALA A 161 -19.03 26.98 29.07
CA ALA A 161 -17.99 26.30 28.29
C ALA A 161 -18.60 25.34 27.26
N ALA A 162 -19.56 24.51 27.68
CA ALA A 162 -20.24 23.55 26.80
C ALA A 162 -21.02 24.24 25.67
N LEU A 163 -21.68 25.37 25.93
CA LEU A 163 -22.39 26.12 24.89
C LEU A 163 -21.42 26.78 23.91
N CYS A 164 -20.27 27.27 24.39
CA CYS A 164 -19.27 27.93 23.55
C CYS A 164 -18.54 26.97 22.61
N THR A 165 -18.64 25.64 22.78
CA THR A 165 -18.10 24.66 21.82
C THR A 165 -19.06 24.40 20.64
N ALA A 166 -20.24 25.03 20.57
CA ALA A 166 -21.18 24.83 19.46
C ALA A 166 -20.58 25.08 18.05
N PRO A 167 -19.74 26.12 17.80
CA PRO A 167 -19.06 26.27 16.51
C PRO A 167 -18.18 25.07 16.13
N GLN A 168 -17.54 24.44 17.11
CA GLN A 168 -16.70 23.25 16.91
C GLN A 168 -17.54 22.03 16.56
N LEU A 169 -18.69 21.85 17.22
CA LEU A 169 -19.65 20.78 16.91
C LEU A 169 -20.21 20.90 15.49
N LEU A 170 -20.55 22.12 15.07
CA LEU A 170 -20.99 22.37 13.69
C LEU A 170 -19.87 22.01 12.70
N TYR A 171 -18.64 22.43 12.97
CA TYR A 171 -17.50 22.06 12.15
C TYR A 171 -17.32 20.54 12.02
N TRP A 172 -17.35 19.81 13.13
CA TRP A 172 -17.27 18.35 13.11
C TRP A 172 -18.46 17.70 12.40
N GLY A 173 -19.68 18.22 12.56
CA GLY A 173 -20.88 17.72 11.90
C GLY A 173 -20.85 17.88 10.38
N PHE A 174 -20.31 18.99 9.87
CA PHE A 174 -20.23 19.24 8.42
C PHE A 174 -19.01 18.61 7.76
N PHE A 175 -17.85 18.65 8.42
CA PHE A 175 -16.56 18.29 7.80
C PHE A 175 -15.92 17.02 8.35
N GLY A 176 -16.50 16.43 9.39
CA GLY A 176 -15.98 15.22 10.04
C GLY A 176 -16.29 13.92 9.31
N GLY A 177 -17.36 13.85 8.51
CA GLY A 177 -17.76 12.63 7.81
C GLY A 177 -17.11 12.42 6.44
N ALA A 178 -16.89 11.16 6.03
CA ALA A 178 -16.60 10.84 4.63
C ALA A 178 -17.88 10.54 3.85
N TRP A 179 -18.39 11.58 3.20
CA TRP A 179 -19.59 11.57 2.38
C TRP A 179 -19.60 10.57 1.19
N LYS A 180 -18.49 9.87 0.91
CA LYS A 180 -18.36 8.87 -0.16
C LYS A 180 -18.43 7.41 0.31
N LEU A 181 -18.67 7.16 1.60
CA LEU A 181 -18.72 5.80 2.16
C LEU A 181 -20.15 5.25 2.23
N GLU A 182 -20.26 3.94 2.39
CA GLU A 182 -21.50 3.26 2.78
C GLU A 182 -22.11 3.87 4.06
N PRO A 183 -23.44 3.89 4.23
CA PRO A 183 -24.11 4.57 5.35
C PRO A 183 -23.59 4.17 6.74
N ILE A 184 -23.27 2.88 6.94
CA ILE A 184 -22.75 2.38 8.22
C ILE A 184 -21.34 2.93 8.48
N LYS A 185 -20.44 2.86 7.49
CA LYS A 185 -19.09 3.43 7.57
C LYS A 185 -19.13 4.94 7.75
N LEU A 186 -20.06 5.63 7.08
CA LEU A 186 -20.29 7.06 7.27
C LEU A 186 -20.68 7.35 8.73
N GLY A 187 -21.58 6.58 9.33
CA GLY A 187 -21.95 6.73 10.74
C GLY A 187 -20.73 6.60 11.68
N PHE A 188 -19.95 5.53 11.51
CA PHE A 188 -18.74 5.31 12.31
C PHE A 188 -17.65 6.36 12.09
N SER A 189 -17.62 7.02 10.93
CA SER A 189 -16.66 8.11 10.69
C SER A 189 -16.82 9.31 11.62
N TYR A 190 -17.99 9.47 12.26
CA TYR A 190 -18.21 10.51 13.26
C TYR A 190 -17.82 10.12 14.69
N ALA A 191 -17.49 8.85 14.94
CA ALA A 191 -17.18 8.36 16.29
C ALA A 191 -16.01 9.11 16.96
N PRO A 192 -14.89 9.45 16.27
CA PRO A 192 -13.80 10.21 16.89
C PRO A 192 -14.25 11.59 17.38
N TRP A 193 -15.22 12.21 16.70
CA TRP A 193 -15.71 13.56 17.00
C TRP A 193 -16.68 13.58 18.16
N ILE A 194 -17.55 12.58 18.23
CA ILE A 194 -18.41 12.37 19.40
C ILE A 194 -17.53 12.10 20.62
N CYS A 195 -16.50 11.24 20.47
CA CYS A 195 -15.52 10.99 21.52
C CYS A 195 -14.79 12.27 21.94
N ALA A 196 -14.33 13.09 20.97
CA ALA A 196 -13.66 14.36 21.22
C ALA A 196 -14.51 15.34 22.03
N TRP A 197 -15.81 15.44 21.70
CA TRP A 197 -16.74 16.26 22.45
C TRP A 197 -16.88 15.79 23.91
N LEU A 198 -17.07 14.49 24.12
CA LEU A 198 -17.19 13.91 25.46
C LEU A 198 -15.91 14.09 26.28
N VAL A 199 -14.74 13.88 25.67
CA VAL A 199 -13.44 14.14 26.31
C VAL A 199 -13.29 15.61 26.66
N GLY A 200 -13.62 16.51 25.73
CA GLY A 200 -13.59 17.95 25.97
C GLY A 200 -14.47 18.36 27.16
N LEU A 201 -15.70 17.85 27.22
CA LEU A 201 -16.60 18.06 28.35
C LEU A 201 -16.05 17.48 29.66
N ALA A 202 -15.42 16.31 29.63
CA ALA A 202 -14.79 15.72 30.80
C ALA A 202 -13.63 16.60 31.33
N ILE A 203 -12.74 17.07 30.45
CA ILE A 203 -11.65 17.99 30.81
C ILE A 203 -12.23 19.29 31.40
N ALA A 204 -13.20 19.92 30.73
CA ALA A 204 -13.85 21.11 31.25
C ALA A 204 -14.53 20.87 32.60
N GLY A 205 -15.24 19.75 32.77
CA GLY A 205 -15.89 19.36 34.02
C GLY A 205 -14.89 19.20 35.16
N LEU A 206 -13.75 18.53 34.92
CA LEU A 206 -12.69 18.35 35.90
C LEU A 206 -12.02 19.69 36.26
N VAL A 207 -11.61 20.47 35.26
CA VAL A 207 -10.94 21.76 35.47
C VAL A 207 -11.85 22.76 36.18
N LEU A 208 -13.09 22.89 35.74
CA LEU A 208 -14.04 23.87 36.30
C LEU A 208 -14.65 23.39 37.62
N GLY A 209 -14.89 22.08 37.77
CA GLY A 209 -15.40 21.47 39.00
C GLY A 209 -14.38 21.56 40.13
N ILE A 210 -13.15 21.05 39.92
CA ILE A 210 -12.06 21.19 40.90
C ILE A 210 -11.68 22.66 41.06
N GLY A 211 -11.70 23.43 39.97
CA GLY A 211 -11.51 24.87 39.99
C GLY A 211 -12.49 25.58 40.90
N HIS A 212 -13.77 25.19 40.92
CA HIS A 212 -14.76 25.78 41.81
C HIS A 212 -14.35 25.65 43.29
N TYR A 213 -13.91 24.47 43.71
CA TYR A 213 -13.48 24.21 45.09
C TYR A 213 -12.09 24.80 45.41
N THR A 214 -11.19 24.87 44.44
CA THR A 214 -9.82 25.38 44.61
C THR A 214 -9.66 26.86 44.29
N ARG A 215 -10.76 27.57 44.01
CA ARG A 215 -10.81 28.97 43.54
C ARG A 215 -10.08 29.22 42.20
N TYR A 216 -10.09 28.22 41.32
CA TYR A 216 -9.63 28.28 39.93
C TYR A 216 -8.12 28.51 39.81
N ARG A 217 -7.35 27.69 40.55
CA ARG A 217 -5.89 27.70 40.49
C ARG A 217 -5.39 27.57 39.04
N PRO A 218 -4.40 28.37 38.61
CA PRO A 218 -3.93 28.41 37.22
C PRO A 218 -3.35 27.07 36.73
N GLY A 219 -2.88 26.20 37.63
CA GLY A 219 -2.25 24.94 37.28
C GLY A 219 -3.18 23.84 36.77
N LEU A 220 -4.50 23.97 36.93
CA LEU A 220 -5.42 22.87 36.60
C LEU A 220 -5.47 22.56 35.10
N VAL A 221 -5.41 23.59 34.23
CA VAL A 221 -5.54 23.40 32.78
C VAL A 221 -4.38 22.57 32.22
N TRP A 222 -3.13 22.94 32.51
CA TRP A 222 -1.97 22.20 31.99
C TRP A 222 -1.88 20.80 32.58
N ALA A 223 -2.21 20.61 33.87
CA ALA A 223 -2.14 19.30 34.51
C ALA A 223 -3.09 18.28 33.84
N PHE A 224 -4.36 18.65 33.64
CA PHE A 224 -5.31 17.75 32.96
C PHE A 224 -5.01 17.60 31.47
N THR A 225 -4.50 18.65 30.81
CA THR A 225 -4.02 18.53 29.41
C THR A 225 -2.93 17.47 29.29
N SER A 226 -1.92 17.52 30.17
CA SER A 226 -0.83 16.54 30.17
C SER A 226 -1.29 15.12 30.49
N ILE A 227 -2.25 14.93 31.41
CA ILE A 227 -2.81 13.61 31.73
C ILE A 227 -3.50 12.99 30.52
N PHE A 228 -4.39 13.75 29.86
CA PHE A 228 -5.12 13.25 28.69
C PHE A 228 -4.20 13.06 27.47
N LEU A 229 -3.18 13.91 27.30
CA LEU A 229 -2.14 13.73 26.29
C LEU A 229 -1.35 12.43 26.55
N LEU A 230 -0.91 12.20 27.79
CA LEU A 230 -0.21 10.97 28.16
C LEU A 230 -1.08 9.74 27.89
N LEU A 231 -2.37 9.80 28.23
CA LEU A 231 -3.33 8.73 27.92
C LEU A 231 -3.42 8.47 26.41
N ALA A 232 -3.47 9.53 25.59
CA ALA A 232 -3.50 9.40 24.14
C ALA A 232 -2.21 8.75 23.59
N ILE A 233 -1.04 9.19 24.05
CA ILE A 233 0.27 8.64 23.63
C ILE A 233 0.38 7.17 24.03
N VAL A 234 0.06 6.83 25.29
CA VAL A 234 0.15 5.46 25.81
C VAL A 234 -0.84 4.54 25.09
N THR A 235 -2.07 5.01 24.85
CA THR A 235 -3.06 4.23 24.10
C THR A 235 -2.59 3.97 22.68
N PHE A 236 -2.06 4.99 22.00
CA PHE A 236 -1.53 4.86 20.64
C PHE A 236 -0.37 3.87 20.59
N GLU A 237 0.63 4.03 21.44
CA GLU A 237 1.83 3.18 21.41
C GLU A 237 1.53 1.71 21.74
N ILE A 238 0.63 1.45 22.70
CA ILE A 238 0.31 0.07 23.10
C ILE A 238 -0.65 -0.61 22.12
N ARG A 239 -1.58 0.13 21.52
CA ARG A 239 -2.66 -0.45 20.70
C ARG A 239 -2.43 -0.38 19.20
N ILE A 240 -1.58 0.53 18.74
CA ILE A 240 -1.30 0.77 17.32
C ILE A 240 0.21 0.69 17.08
N GLY A 241 0.99 1.50 17.80
CA GLY A 241 2.45 1.57 17.68
C GLY A 241 2.90 2.54 16.59
N PHE A 242 4.02 3.24 16.84
CA PHE A 242 4.62 4.09 15.80
C PHE A 242 5.22 3.30 14.63
N ASP A 243 5.56 2.03 14.83
CA ASP A 243 6.02 1.16 13.76
C ASP A 243 4.90 0.84 12.78
N GLU A 244 3.69 0.58 13.25
CA GLU A 244 2.51 0.41 12.40
C GLU A 244 2.16 1.69 11.64
N LEU A 245 2.25 2.86 12.29
CA LEU A 245 2.09 4.14 11.60
C LEU A 245 3.11 4.32 10.46
N ASP A 246 4.40 4.07 10.73
CA ASP A 246 5.43 4.19 9.71
C ASP A 246 5.22 3.14 8.59
N TYR A 247 4.74 1.92 8.92
CA TYR A 247 4.40 0.90 7.93
C TYR A 247 3.26 1.36 7.01
N GLN A 248 2.17 1.92 7.56
CA GLN A 248 1.06 2.44 6.76
C GLN A 248 1.51 3.56 5.81
N LEU A 249 2.42 4.41 6.28
CA LEU A 249 2.94 5.55 5.51
C LEU A 249 3.91 5.15 4.40
N TYR A 250 4.83 4.23 4.67
CA TYR A 250 5.94 3.92 3.75
C TYR A 250 5.75 2.62 2.96
N VAL A 251 4.97 1.66 3.46
CA VAL A 251 4.92 0.29 2.92
C VAL A 251 3.53 -0.09 2.45
N ALA A 252 2.50 0.04 3.29
CA ALA A 252 1.16 -0.51 3.01
C ALA A 252 0.52 0.06 1.73
N LYS A 253 0.68 1.36 1.49
CA LYS A 253 0.21 2.03 0.26
C LYS A 253 1.04 1.64 -0.97
N ASN A 254 2.29 1.36 -0.73
CA ASN A 254 3.31 1.25 -1.75
C ASN A 254 3.49 -0.21 -2.15
N ASP A 255 2.40 -0.92 -2.41
CA ASP A 255 2.44 -2.26 -2.97
C ASP A 255 2.91 -2.16 -4.44
N PRO A 256 4.04 -2.79 -4.83
CA PRO A 256 4.55 -2.70 -6.20
C PRO A 256 3.56 -3.27 -7.23
N GLU A 257 2.66 -4.18 -6.83
CA GLU A 257 1.64 -4.74 -7.73
C GLU A 257 0.51 -3.75 -8.03
N GLN A 258 0.27 -2.78 -7.14
CA GLN A 258 -0.79 -1.77 -7.29
C GLN A 258 -0.28 -0.48 -7.92
N ALA A 259 1.03 -0.28 -7.98
CA ALA A 259 1.64 0.88 -8.60
C ALA A 259 1.44 0.84 -10.13
N VAL A 260 0.74 1.85 -10.64
CA VAL A 260 0.34 1.96 -12.05
C VAL A 260 1.54 1.89 -12.98
N GLU A 261 2.70 2.39 -12.55
CA GLU A 261 3.93 2.41 -13.35
C GLU A 261 4.48 1.01 -13.69
N PHE A 262 4.07 -0.03 -12.96
CA PHE A 262 4.45 -1.42 -13.23
C PHE A 262 3.34 -2.22 -13.95
N HIS A 263 2.25 -1.56 -14.33
CA HIS A 263 1.21 -2.16 -15.15
C HIS A 263 1.65 -2.25 -16.62
N GLU A 264 0.86 -2.98 -17.41
CA GLU A 264 1.08 -3.05 -18.85
C GLU A 264 0.60 -1.76 -19.52
N HIS A 265 1.49 -1.13 -20.29
CA HIS A 265 1.20 0.12 -21.00
C HIS A 265 1.53 0.04 -22.48
N ASP A 266 0.66 0.59 -23.31
CA ASP A 266 0.97 0.90 -24.70
C ASP A 266 1.78 2.21 -24.75
N ILE A 267 2.97 2.17 -25.35
CA ILE A 267 3.85 3.33 -25.47
C ILE A 267 3.74 4.05 -26.81
N THR A 268 2.90 3.56 -27.73
CA THR A 268 2.76 4.07 -29.11
C THR A 268 2.45 5.57 -29.10
N GLU A 269 1.45 6.00 -28.33
CA GLU A 269 1.05 7.41 -28.26
C GLU A 269 2.14 8.30 -27.66
N ALA A 270 2.77 7.87 -26.57
CA ALA A 270 3.87 8.59 -25.95
C ALA A 270 5.06 8.73 -26.91
N PHE A 271 5.31 7.69 -27.69
CA PHE A 271 6.38 7.66 -28.68
C PHE A 271 6.08 8.55 -29.88
N ASP A 272 4.86 8.51 -30.42
CA ASP A 272 4.42 9.40 -31.51
C ASP A 272 4.48 10.86 -31.09
N ARG A 273 4.02 11.18 -29.87
CA ARG A 273 4.09 12.53 -29.31
C ARG A 273 5.54 12.99 -29.14
N THR A 274 6.43 12.11 -28.69
CA THR A 274 7.86 12.39 -28.57
C THR A 274 8.48 12.68 -29.93
N LEU A 275 8.15 11.89 -30.97
CA LEU A 275 8.68 12.08 -32.32
C LEU A 275 8.15 13.35 -33.01
N ALA A 276 6.97 13.82 -32.63
CA ALA A 276 6.40 15.08 -33.10
C ALA A 276 6.99 16.32 -32.40
N ASP A 277 7.79 16.15 -31.35
CA ASP A 277 8.39 17.26 -30.62
C ASP A 277 9.58 17.86 -31.39
N PRO A 278 9.58 19.18 -31.69
CA PRO A 278 10.65 19.82 -32.45
C PRO A 278 12.03 19.75 -31.79
N ALA A 279 12.11 19.69 -30.45
CA ALA A 279 13.37 19.56 -29.73
C ALA A 279 13.97 18.16 -29.93
N VAL A 280 13.12 17.12 -29.94
CA VAL A 280 13.53 15.74 -30.24
C VAL A 280 13.95 15.61 -31.70
N GLU A 281 13.20 16.20 -32.64
CA GLU A 281 13.58 16.18 -34.05
C GLU A 281 14.96 16.81 -34.26
N LYS A 282 15.24 17.94 -33.61
CA LYS A 282 16.55 18.58 -33.63
C LYS A 282 17.66 17.72 -33.00
N TYR A 283 17.35 17.03 -31.89
CA TYR A 283 18.26 16.08 -31.27
C TYR A 283 18.62 14.97 -32.26
N LEU A 284 17.61 14.32 -32.86
CA LEU A 284 17.79 13.21 -33.80
C LEU A 284 18.54 13.62 -35.07
N ALA A 285 18.33 14.85 -35.56
CA ALA A 285 19.06 15.39 -36.71
C ALA A 285 20.56 15.59 -36.45
N GLY A 286 20.98 15.69 -35.19
CA GLY A 286 22.38 15.80 -34.78
C GLY A 286 23.15 14.47 -34.78
N PHE A 287 22.46 13.34 -34.96
CA PHE A 287 23.05 11.99 -34.92
C PHE A 287 22.76 11.22 -36.21
N PHE A 288 23.45 10.09 -36.40
CA PHE A 288 23.33 9.23 -37.57
C PHE A 288 22.09 8.30 -37.51
N TYR A 289 20.89 8.85 -37.29
CA TYR A 289 19.65 8.06 -37.38
C TYR A 289 19.18 7.93 -38.83
N PRO A 290 18.50 6.84 -39.21
CA PRO A 290 17.92 6.68 -40.54
C PRO A 290 16.95 7.82 -40.90
N THR A 291 16.97 8.23 -42.17
CA THR A 291 16.04 9.24 -42.69
C THR A 291 14.62 8.67 -42.84
N GLU A 292 14.51 7.39 -43.19
CA GLU A 292 13.23 6.70 -43.36
C GLU A 292 12.53 6.49 -42.00
N SER A 293 11.25 6.86 -41.92
CA SER A 293 10.48 6.86 -40.68
C SER A 293 10.39 5.47 -40.02
N ILE A 294 10.17 4.42 -40.81
CA ILE A 294 10.05 3.04 -40.32
C ILE A 294 11.38 2.55 -39.75
N GLN A 295 12.48 2.76 -40.48
CA GLN A 295 13.81 2.36 -40.02
C GLN A 295 14.23 3.15 -38.77
N ARG A 296 13.94 4.45 -38.75
CA ARG A 296 14.19 5.32 -37.60
C ARG A 296 13.43 4.83 -36.37
N ARG A 297 12.14 4.51 -36.51
CA ARG A 297 11.31 3.99 -35.41
C ARG A 297 11.89 2.69 -34.86
N ALA A 298 12.32 1.78 -35.74
CA ALA A 298 12.94 0.52 -35.31
C ALA A 298 14.24 0.74 -34.51
N GLU A 299 15.12 1.64 -34.96
CA GLU A 299 16.37 1.93 -34.26
C GLU A 299 16.13 2.60 -32.90
N LEU A 300 15.18 3.54 -32.82
CA LEU A 300 14.82 4.19 -31.56
C LEU A 300 14.19 3.20 -30.57
N LYS A 301 13.39 2.24 -31.03
CA LYS A 301 12.89 1.15 -30.18
C LYS A 301 14.02 0.29 -29.62
N ARG A 302 15.02 -0.03 -30.45
CA ARG A 302 16.21 -0.77 -30.01
C ARG A 302 17.00 0.01 -28.97
N GLU A 303 17.11 1.32 -29.11
CA GLU A 303 17.73 2.18 -28.12
C GLU A 303 16.95 2.20 -26.81
N ILE A 304 15.61 2.34 -26.85
CA ILE A 304 14.75 2.22 -25.66
C ILE A 304 14.99 0.88 -24.98
N GLN A 305 14.90 -0.24 -25.71
CA GLN A 305 15.15 -1.58 -25.15
C GLN A 305 16.52 -1.65 -24.45
N THR A 306 17.57 -1.13 -25.09
CA THR A 306 18.93 -1.12 -24.55
C THR A 306 19.01 -0.28 -23.28
N GLN A 307 18.45 0.93 -23.26
CA GLN A 307 18.48 1.80 -22.08
C GLN A 307 17.67 1.22 -20.91
N LEU A 308 16.55 0.57 -21.20
CA LEU A 308 15.72 -0.07 -20.18
C LEU A 308 16.41 -1.24 -19.48
N THR A 309 17.40 -1.90 -20.10
CA THR A 309 18.23 -2.90 -19.40
C THR A 309 19.02 -2.32 -18.22
N TYR A 310 19.22 -1.00 -18.21
CA TYR A 310 19.87 -0.25 -17.15
C TYR A 310 18.89 0.52 -16.27
N ASP A 311 17.59 0.18 -16.33
CA ASP A 311 16.49 0.89 -15.66
C ASP A 311 16.49 2.40 -15.99
N ARG A 312 16.69 2.77 -17.27
CA ARG A 312 16.70 4.17 -17.72
C ARG A 312 15.93 4.37 -19.02
N TRP A 313 15.30 5.53 -19.14
CA TRP A 313 14.74 6.00 -20.41
C TRP A 313 15.82 6.76 -21.21
N PRO A 314 15.80 6.69 -22.55
CA PRO A 314 16.66 7.54 -23.36
C PRO A 314 16.38 9.02 -23.09
N SER A 315 17.44 9.84 -23.10
CA SER A 315 17.32 11.28 -22.75
C SER A 315 16.42 12.09 -23.69
N TRP A 316 16.19 11.58 -24.91
CA TRP A 316 15.31 12.20 -25.90
C TRP A 316 13.84 11.81 -25.72
N PHE A 317 13.52 10.77 -24.95
CA PHE A 317 12.16 10.27 -24.81
C PHE A 317 11.39 11.07 -23.75
N ILE A 318 10.23 11.61 -24.11
CA ILE A 318 9.38 12.38 -23.20
C ILE A 318 8.51 11.39 -22.42
N VAL A 319 8.99 10.97 -21.25
CA VAL A 319 8.35 9.95 -20.40
C VAL A 319 7.09 10.53 -19.70
N PRO A 320 5.88 10.01 -19.99
CA PRO A 320 4.69 10.30 -19.19
C PRO A 320 4.83 9.79 -17.75
N PRO A 321 4.15 10.38 -16.75
CA PRO A 321 4.25 9.97 -15.35
C PRO A 321 4.00 8.46 -15.15
N GLU A 322 2.95 7.92 -15.76
CA GLU A 322 2.60 6.50 -15.75
C GLU A 322 3.65 5.55 -16.37
N LEU A 323 4.57 6.02 -17.20
CA LEU A 323 5.67 5.20 -17.74
C LEU A 323 6.97 5.35 -16.94
N ASN A 324 7.03 6.25 -15.96
CA ASN A 324 8.24 6.56 -15.21
C ASN A 324 8.53 5.56 -14.07
N PHE A 325 8.46 4.27 -14.40
CA PHE A 325 8.76 3.19 -13.47
C PHE A 325 10.17 3.29 -12.83
N PRO A 326 11.23 3.82 -13.47
CA PRO A 326 12.54 3.90 -12.79
C PRO A 326 12.58 4.93 -11.67
N ALA A 327 11.89 6.07 -11.84
CA ALA A 327 11.73 7.03 -10.76
C ALA A 327 10.88 6.43 -9.64
N LYS A 328 9.76 5.78 -10.01
CA LYS A 328 8.88 5.15 -9.03
C LYS A 328 9.58 4.04 -8.24
N LYS A 329 10.33 3.16 -8.91
CA LYS A 329 11.12 2.09 -8.30
C LYS A 329 12.12 2.64 -7.27
N ARG A 330 12.81 3.74 -7.57
CA ARG A 330 13.73 4.39 -6.60
C ARG A 330 12.99 4.97 -5.40
N GLU A 331 11.89 5.68 -5.63
CA GLU A 331 11.04 6.23 -4.56
C GLU A 331 10.58 5.11 -3.61
N LEU A 332 10.07 4.01 -4.15
CA LEU A 332 9.59 2.87 -3.36
C LEU A 332 10.73 2.21 -2.57
N PHE A 333 11.91 2.03 -3.18
CA PHE A 333 13.07 1.52 -2.45
C PHE A 333 13.47 2.40 -1.27
N GLU A 334 13.53 3.72 -1.47
CA GLU A 334 13.85 4.68 -0.40
C GLU A 334 12.83 4.61 0.74
N GLN A 335 11.55 4.46 0.42
CA GLN A 335 10.47 4.32 1.40
C GLN A 335 10.61 3.01 2.20
N TYR A 336 10.83 1.88 1.54
CA TYR A 336 11.05 0.61 2.21
C TYR A 336 12.33 0.63 3.07
N ASP A 337 13.41 1.22 2.58
CA ASP A 337 14.66 1.34 3.33
C ASP A 337 14.55 2.26 4.54
N SER A 338 13.79 3.35 4.42
CA SER A 338 13.43 4.21 5.55
C SER A 338 12.68 3.42 6.63
N PHE A 339 11.72 2.58 6.25
CA PHE A 339 11.01 1.71 7.20
C PHE A 339 11.93 0.66 7.83
N ILE A 340 12.65 -0.10 7.00
CA ILE A 340 13.53 -1.22 7.42
C ILE A 340 14.61 -0.72 8.38
N SER A 341 15.20 0.45 8.12
CA SER A 341 16.25 1.02 8.95
C SER A 341 15.73 1.57 10.29
N ARG A 342 14.52 2.16 10.31
CA ARG A 342 13.94 2.75 11.53
C ARG A 342 13.24 1.72 12.42
N ARG A 343 12.68 0.65 11.84
CA ARG A 343 11.74 -0.27 12.50
C ARG A 343 12.18 -1.73 12.41
N SER A 344 13.46 -2.02 12.62
CA SER A 344 14.04 -3.36 12.46
C SER A 344 13.37 -4.49 13.27
N GLN A 345 12.66 -4.15 14.35
CA GLN A 345 11.96 -5.10 15.24
C GLN A 345 10.45 -5.15 15.01
N SER A 346 9.91 -4.45 14.00
CA SER A 346 8.48 -4.44 13.74
C SER A 346 7.98 -5.80 13.23
N PRO A 347 6.79 -6.25 13.66
CA PRO A 347 6.16 -7.44 13.10
C PRO A 347 5.86 -7.31 11.59
N ARG A 348 5.85 -6.09 11.04
CA ARG A 348 5.63 -5.80 9.61
C ARG A 348 6.90 -5.88 8.76
N MET A 349 8.04 -6.23 9.37
CA MET A 349 9.32 -6.38 8.66
C MET A 349 9.28 -7.43 7.52
N PRO A 350 8.64 -8.61 7.68
CA PRO A 350 8.56 -9.61 6.61
C PRO A 350 7.89 -9.08 5.34
N ILE A 351 6.76 -8.38 5.49
CA ILE A 351 6.02 -7.75 4.39
C ILE A 351 6.89 -6.71 3.66
N SER A 352 7.60 -5.90 4.44
CA SER A 352 8.46 -4.84 3.88
C SER A 352 9.63 -5.42 3.09
N LEU A 353 10.28 -6.47 3.61
CA LEU A 353 11.33 -7.18 2.89
C LEU A 353 10.79 -7.89 1.65
N TYR A 354 9.59 -8.47 1.73
CA TYR A 354 8.91 -9.11 0.61
C TYR A 354 8.62 -8.13 -0.53
N TYR A 355 8.02 -6.98 -0.25
CA TYR A 355 7.78 -5.94 -1.26
C TYR A 355 9.08 -5.39 -1.83
N LYS A 356 10.11 -5.19 -0.99
CA LYS A 356 11.43 -4.80 -1.46
C LYS A 356 12.04 -5.84 -2.41
N ALA A 357 11.91 -7.12 -2.08
CA ALA A 357 12.41 -8.22 -2.90
C ALA A 357 11.64 -8.32 -4.23
N LEU A 358 10.30 -8.30 -4.19
CA LEU A 358 9.47 -8.26 -5.40
C LEU A 358 9.84 -7.08 -6.29
N LEU A 359 9.92 -5.87 -5.75
CA LEU A 359 10.29 -4.66 -6.49
C LEU A 359 11.65 -4.79 -7.17
N SER A 360 12.61 -5.47 -6.53
CA SER A 360 13.91 -5.74 -7.14
C SER A 360 13.85 -6.67 -8.34
N GLU A 361 12.85 -7.56 -8.39
CA GLU A 361 12.62 -8.50 -9.49
C GLU A 361 11.76 -7.93 -10.62
N TYR A 362 11.03 -6.83 -10.39
CA TYR A 362 10.30 -6.16 -11.47
C TYR A 362 11.26 -5.67 -12.55
N ARG A 363 11.13 -6.30 -13.73
CA ARG A 363 11.91 -6.01 -14.95
C ARG A 363 10.97 -5.92 -16.17
N PRO A 364 11.27 -5.05 -17.14
CA PRO A 364 10.50 -5.00 -18.38
C PRO A 364 10.80 -6.19 -19.29
N VAL A 365 9.79 -6.67 -20.03
CA VAL A 365 9.93 -7.69 -21.07
C VAL A 365 10.36 -7.02 -22.36
N TYR A 366 11.65 -7.05 -22.66
CA TYR A 366 12.23 -6.31 -23.80
C TYR A 366 11.69 -6.76 -25.16
N ASN A 367 11.42 -8.06 -25.35
CA ASN A 367 11.02 -8.62 -26.65
C ASN A 367 9.71 -8.02 -27.18
N ILE A 368 8.72 -7.89 -26.29
CA ILE A 368 7.38 -7.40 -26.63
C ILE A 368 7.44 -5.92 -27.01
N LEU A 369 8.23 -5.13 -26.28
CA LEU A 369 8.38 -3.70 -26.53
C LEU A 369 8.85 -3.38 -27.96
N GLY A 370 9.80 -4.15 -28.49
CA GLY A 370 10.32 -3.93 -29.84
C GLY A 370 9.30 -4.23 -30.94
N GLN A 371 8.45 -5.24 -30.70
CA GLN A 371 7.51 -5.77 -31.68
C GLN A 371 6.16 -5.04 -31.64
N GLU A 372 5.60 -4.89 -30.44
CA GLU A 372 4.22 -4.45 -30.21
C GLU A 372 4.15 -3.07 -29.56
N GLU A 373 5.28 -2.47 -29.16
CA GLU A 373 5.30 -1.17 -28.46
C GLU A 373 4.53 -1.19 -27.14
N ILE A 374 4.52 -2.37 -26.50
CA ILE A 374 3.92 -2.60 -25.19
C ILE A 374 5.02 -2.75 -24.15
N LEU A 375 4.98 -1.91 -23.11
CA LEU A 375 5.80 -2.05 -21.91
C LEU A 375 5.08 -2.98 -20.94
N ARG A 376 5.54 -4.23 -20.87
CA ARG A 376 5.07 -5.24 -19.91
C ARG A 376 6.18 -5.54 -18.91
N PHE A 377 5.80 -5.84 -17.67
CA PHE A 377 6.72 -6.25 -16.60
C PHE A 377 6.54 -7.71 -16.22
N TYR A 378 7.60 -8.31 -15.69
CA TYR A 378 7.58 -9.63 -15.07
C TYR A 378 8.32 -9.60 -13.72
N ASN A 379 7.97 -10.52 -12.83
CA ASN A 379 8.58 -10.73 -11.52
C ASN A 379 8.61 -12.23 -11.12
N ASP A 380 8.32 -13.13 -12.05
CA ASP A 380 8.19 -14.58 -11.83
C ASP A 380 9.54 -15.32 -11.88
N TYR A 381 10.62 -14.64 -12.26
CA TYR A 381 11.98 -15.19 -12.32
C TYR A 381 12.88 -14.65 -11.19
N PRO A 382 13.59 -15.53 -10.45
CA PRO A 382 14.50 -15.11 -9.37
C PRO A 382 15.81 -14.54 -9.91
N HIS A 383 16.03 -13.25 -9.71
CA HIS A 383 17.27 -12.59 -10.11
C HIS A 383 18.34 -12.74 -9.03
N ARG A 384 19.61 -12.95 -9.42
CA ARG A 384 20.69 -13.09 -8.43
C ARG A 384 20.88 -11.86 -7.53
N ASP A 385 20.58 -10.68 -8.04
CA ASP A 385 20.69 -9.43 -7.29
C ASP A 385 19.60 -9.28 -6.20
N SER A 386 18.46 -9.98 -6.33
CA SER A 386 17.38 -9.99 -5.34
C SER A 386 17.62 -11.01 -4.21
N LEU A 387 18.41 -12.06 -4.47
CA LEU A 387 18.66 -13.16 -3.54
C LEU A 387 19.12 -12.73 -2.13
N PRO A 388 19.99 -11.72 -1.94
CA PRO A 388 20.36 -11.30 -0.58
C PRO A 388 19.15 -10.85 0.26
N ILE A 389 18.14 -10.24 -0.37
CA ILE A 389 16.92 -9.81 0.30
C ILE A 389 16.05 -11.01 0.65
N TRP A 390 15.93 -11.98 -0.27
CA TRP A 390 15.21 -13.23 -0.04
C TRP A 390 15.84 -14.08 1.07
N HIS A 391 17.17 -14.23 1.08
CA HIS A 391 17.90 -14.90 2.14
C HIS A 391 17.67 -14.22 3.49
N ARG A 392 17.75 -12.89 3.55
CA ARG A 392 17.45 -12.14 4.78
C ARG A 392 16.03 -12.42 5.28
N LEU A 393 15.04 -12.42 4.40
CA LEU A 393 13.65 -12.71 4.75
C LEU A 393 13.49 -14.14 5.30
N TYR A 394 14.10 -15.13 4.63
CA TYR A 394 14.08 -16.53 5.06
C TYR A 394 14.77 -16.74 6.41
N GLU A 395 15.97 -16.19 6.60
CA GLU A 395 16.79 -16.41 7.79
C GLU A 395 16.27 -15.67 9.02
N GLN A 396 15.81 -14.42 8.86
CA GLN A 396 15.36 -13.60 9.98
C GLN A 396 13.89 -13.85 10.34
N PHE A 397 13.07 -14.28 9.37
CA PHE A 397 11.63 -14.45 9.54
C PHE A 397 11.10 -15.78 8.97
N PRO A 398 11.67 -16.95 9.38
CA PRO A 398 11.36 -18.24 8.76
C PRO A 398 9.91 -18.71 8.92
N GLU A 399 9.19 -18.18 9.91
CA GLU A 399 7.78 -18.55 10.18
C GLU A 399 6.75 -17.62 9.53
N SER A 400 7.22 -16.52 8.91
CA SER A 400 6.35 -15.59 8.18
C SER A 400 5.80 -16.23 6.92
N SER A 401 4.59 -15.82 6.51
CA SER A 401 3.97 -16.26 5.26
C SER A 401 4.80 -15.87 4.03
N GLU A 402 5.39 -14.68 4.05
CA GLU A 402 6.23 -14.14 3.00
C GLU A 402 7.51 -14.96 2.79
N SER A 403 8.04 -15.57 3.86
CA SER A 403 9.21 -16.44 3.76
C SER A 403 8.98 -17.68 2.89
N LEU A 404 7.72 -18.09 2.66
CA LEU A 404 7.42 -19.22 1.77
C LEU A 404 7.78 -18.89 0.31
N GLU A 405 7.54 -17.66 -0.15
CA GLU A 405 8.02 -17.19 -1.46
C GLU A 405 9.55 -17.18 -1.48
N ALA A 406 10.18 -16.66 -0.42
CA ALA A 406 11.64 -16.60 -0.30
C ALA A 406 12.27 -17.99 -0.45
N ARG A 407 11.71 -19.01 0.23
CA ARG A 407 12.16 -20.40 0.12
C ARG A 407 12.08 -20.92 -1.32
N CYS A 408 11.02 -20.60 -2.06
CA CYS A 408 10.89 -20.99 -3.47
C CYS A 408 11.99 -20.38 -4.34
N ARG A 409 12.26 -19.08 -4.17
CA ARG A 409 13.31 -18.35 -4.90
C ARG A 409 14.71 -18.87 -4.57
N ILE A 410 14.98 -19.18 -3.30
CA ILE A 410 16.24 -19.77 -2.83
C ILE A 410 16.42 -21.19 -3.38
N ALA A 411 15.37 -22.03 -3.33
CA ALA A 411 15.41 -23.38 -3.88
C ALA A 411 15.72 -23.37 -5.39
N HIS A 412 15.17 -22.40 -6.12
CA HIS A 412 15.48 -22.21 -7.54
C HIS A 412 16.96 -21.88 -7.78
N ASP A 413 17.55 -20.99 -6.97
CA ASP A 413 18.98 -20.67 -7.08
C ASP A 413 19.87 -21.86 -6.69
N TRP A 414 19.53 -22.61 -5.64
CA TRP A 414 20.24 -23.84 -5.26
C TRP A 414 20.18 -24.90 -6.36
N ALA A 415 19.02 -25.14 -6.95
CA ALA A 415 18.89 -26.00 -8.12
C ALA A 415 19.76 -25.50 -9.29
N GLY A 416 19.82 -24.18 -9.50
CA GLY A 416 20.71 -23.55 -10.48
C GLY A 416 22.21 -23.71 -10.22
N ARG A 417 22.60 -24.01 -8.98
CA ARG A 417 23.98 -24.34 -8.59
C ARG A 417 24.27 -25.85 -8.66
N GLY A 418 23.27 -26.67 -8.95
CA GLY A 418 23.34 -28.13 -8.90
C GLY A 418 23.17 -28.72 -7.50
N GLU A 419 22.80 -27.90 -6.51
CA GLU A 419 22.50 -28.30 -5.12
C GLU A 419 21.06 -28.84 -5.03
N PHE A 420 20.75 -29.86 -5.83
CA PHE A 420 19.37 -30.29 -6.03
C PHE A 420 18.76 -30.97 -4.80
N GLU A 421 19.54 -31.69 -4.01
CA GLU A 421 19.07 -32.33 -2.77
C GLU A 421 18.65 -31.27 -1.73
N GLN A 422 19.44 -30.20 -1.57
CA GLN A 422 19.08 -29.09 -0.70
C GLN A 422 17.83 -28.37 -1.20
N ALA A 423 17.76 -28.11 -2.51
CA ALA A 423 16.60 -27.47 -3.14
C ALA A 423 15.32 -28.30 -2.92
N GLU A 424 15.37 -29.60 -3.18
CA GLU A 424 14.23 -30.51 -3.02
C GLU A 424 13.75 -30.57 -1.56
N LYS A 425 14.69 -30.69 -0.61
CA LYS A 425 14.35 -30.65 0.82
C LYS A 425 13.63 -29.36 1.20
N LEU A 426 14.10 -28.21 0.71
CA LEU A 426 13.50 -26.91 0.98
C LEU A 426 12.10 -26.79 0.34
N LEU A 427 11.90 -27.31 -0.86
CA LEU A 427 10.60 -27.33 -1.54
C LEU A 427 9.57 -28.16 -0.77
N VAL A 428 9.95 -29.36 -0.32
CA VAL A 428 9.06 -30.23 0.46
C VAL A 428 8.66 -29.58 1.78
N GLU A 429 9.62 -28.97 2.51
CA GLU A 429 9.32 -28.20 3.72
C GLU A 429 8.34 -27.06 3.45
N THR A 430 8.58 -26.30 2.37
CA THR A 430 7.74 -25.16 1.98
C THR A 430 6.32 -25.61 1.63
N GLN A 431 6.17 -26.69 0.86
CA GLN A 431 4.86 -27.24 0.49
C GLN A 431 4.06 -27.68 1.71
N ASN A 432 4.70 -28.30 2.71
CA ASN A 432 4.03 -28.71 3.94
C ASN A 432 3.52 -27.50 4.72
N LYS A 433 4.37 -26.49 4.94
CA LYS A 433 3.97 -25.23 5.60
C LYS A 433 2.87 -24.50 4.83
N LEU A 434 2.93 -24.48 3.50
CA LEU A 434 1.93 -23.85 2.64
C LEU A 434 0.55 -24.51 2.77
N ARG A 435 0.50 -25.85 2.79
CA ARG A 435 -0.76 -26.59 2.97
C ARG A 435 -1.39 -26.31 4.34
N GLU A 436 -0.60 -26.21 5.39
CA GLU A 436 -1.09 -25.85 6.73
C GLU A 436 -1.68 -24.43 6.73
N ARG A 437 -1.01 -23.46 6.10
CA ARG A 437 -1.50 -22.07 6.02
C ARG A 437 -2.78 -21.93 5.20
N LEU A 438 -2.89 -22.62 4.06
CA LEU A 438 -4.10 -22.59 3.23
C LEU A 438 -5.33 -23.10 4.00
N LYS A 439 -5.18 -24.18 4.78
CA LYS A 439 -6.27 -24.71 5.62
C LYS A 439 -6.76 -23.69 6.64
N LEU A 440 -5.84 -23.01 7.33
CA LEU A 440 -6.19 -21.98 8.32
C LEU A 440 -6.97 -20.82 7.68
N LEU A 441 -6.59 -20.40 6.47
CA LEU A 441 -7.28 -19.30 5.78
C LEU A 441 -8.69 -19.66 5.31
N GLU A 442 -8.93 -20.92 4.94
CA GLU A 442 -10.27 -21.40 4.58
C GLU A 442 -11.21 -21.41 5.80
N GLU A 443 -10.68 -21.74 6.98
CA GLU A 443 -11.42 -21.69 8.25
C GLU A 443 -11.78 -20.25 8.65
N ASP A 444 -10.89 -19.28 8.46
CA ASP A 444 -11.13 -17.87 8.79
C ASP A 444 -12.15 -17.18 7.85
N GLN A 445 -12.19 -17.57 6.57
CA GLN A 445 -13.09 -16.95 5.58
C GLN A 445 -14.58 -17.24 5.83
N THR A 446 -14.91 -18.31 6.57
CA THR A 446 -16.31 -18.72 6.81
C THR A 446 -17.00 -17.97 7.95
N GLN A 447 -16.32 -17.08 8.69
CA GLN A 447 -16.85 -16.50 9.95
C GLN A 447 -17.37 -15.04 9.90
N SER A 448 -17.38 -14.33 8.78
CA SER A 448 -17.44 -12.85 8.80
C SER A 448 -18.71 -12.19 8.23
N GLU A 449 -19.90 -12.43 8.81
CA GLU A 449 -21.06 -11.53 8.66
C GLU A 449 -21.61 -11.08 10.02
N THR A 450 -20.92 -10.16 10.68
CA THR A 450 -21.36 -9.55 11.95
C THR A 450 -21.49 -8.02 11.81
N PHE A 451 -22.24 -7.36 12.70
CA PHE A 451 -22.42 -5.89 12.75
C PHE A 451 -21.10 -5.08 12.80
N PHE A 452 -19.99 -5.69 13.23
CA PHE A 452 -18.65 -5.11 13.20
C PHE A 452 -17.89 -5.35 11.89
N SER A 453 -18.54 -5.88 10.85
CA SER A 453 -17.96 -6.09 9.52
C SER A 453 -17.30 -4.86 8.87
N PRO A 454 -17.64 -3.59 9.23
CA PRO A 454 -16.88 -2.44 8.75
C PRO A 454 -15.48 -2.32 9.34
N PHE A 455 -15.23 -2.91 10.51
CA PHE A 455 -13.91 -2.93 11.15
C PHE A 455 -13.21 -4.23 10.77
N ARG A 456 -12.31 -4.15 9.80
CA ARG A 456 -11.50 -5.29 9.40
C ARG A 456 -10.06 -5.00 9.79
N PRO A 457 -9.43 -5.84 10.62
CA PRO A 457 -8.01 -5.70 10.87
C PRO A 457 -7.27 -5.78 9.54
N LEU A 458 -6.16 -5.05 9.44
CA LEU A 458 -5.31 -5.14 8.27
C LEU A 458 -4.83 -6.60 8.12
N ALA A 459 -4.65 -7.06 6.87
CA ALA A 459 -4.10 -8.38 6.64
C ALA A 459 -2.73 -8.49 7.33
N ASP A 460 -2.53 -9.58 8.10
CA ASP A 460 -1.27 -9.84 8.79
C ASP A 460 -0.17 -10.32 7.84
N SER A 461 -0.49 -10.50 6.56
CA SER A 461 0.43 -10.92 5.51
C SER A 461 0.07 -10.29 4.17
N ALA A 462 1.09 -10.08 3.33
CA ALA A 462 0.93 -9.74 1.92
C ALA A 462 0.53 -10.94 1.04
N MET A 463 0.58 -12.16 1.59
CA MET A 463 0.26 -13.40 0.88
C MET A 463 -1.23 -13.70 0.96
N THR A 464 -1.93 -13.49 -0.16
CA THR A 464 -3.34 -13.84 -0.32
C THR A 464 -3.52 -15.32 -0.67
N VAL A 465 -4.75 -15.85 -0.54
CA VAL A 465 -5.07 -17.21 -0.99
C VAL A 465 -4.66 -17.43 -2.44
N PHE A 466 -4.94 -16.45 -3.32
CA PHE A 466 -4.52 -16.50 -4.72
C PHE A 466 -3.00 -16.61 -4.87
N LYS A 467 -2.23 -15.78 -4.15
CA LYS A 467 -0.75 -15.84 -4.16
C LYS A 467 -0.23 -17.19 -3.65
N PHE A 468 -0.86 -17.76 -2.63
CA PHE A 468 -0.50 -19.07 -2.11
C PHE A 468 -0.78 -20.20 -3.11
N THR A 469 -1.92 -20.19 -3.78
CA THR A 469 -2.22 -21.16 -4.86
C THR A 469 -1.20 -21.05 -5.99
N GLU A 470 -0.85 -19.82 -6.39
CA GLU A 470 0.13 -19.57 -7.43
C GLU A 470 1.55 -19.97 -7.02
N LEU A 471 1.93 -19.73 -5.76
CA LEU A 471 3.17 -20.23 -5.19
C LEU A 471 3.19 -21.77 -5.14
N GLN A 472 2.09 -22.41 -4.76
CA GLN A 472 1.97 -23.87 -4.76
C GLN A 472 2.24 -24.46 -6.15
N ARG A 473 1.68 -23.83 -7.18
CA ARG A 473 1.88 -24.21 -8.58
C ARG A 473 3.36 -24.12 -8.97
N ARG A 474 4.03 -23.01 -8.65
CA ARG A 474 5.45 -22.81 -8.95
C ARG A 474 6.35 -23.78 -8.18
N LEU A 475 6.07 -24.04 -6.90
CA LEU A 475 6.79 -25.03 -6.09
C LEU A 475 6.68 -26.43 -6.71
N ASN A 476 5.47 -26.84 -7.12
CA ASN A 476 5.25 -28.13 -7.75
C ASN A 476 5.97 -28.26 -9.11
N GLN A 477 5.94 -27.20 -9.92
CA GLN A 477 6.66 -27.17 -11.20
C GLN A 477 8.16 -27.29 -11.00
N LEU A 478 8.73 -26.53 -10.06
CA LEU A 478 10.16 -26.61 -9.78
C LEU A 478 10.55 -27.98 -9.19
N HIS A 479 9.74 -28.51 -8.27
CA HIS A 479 9.98 -29.82 -7.65
C HIS A 479 10.00 -30.95 -8.70
N ASN A 480 9.05 -30.95 -9.63
CA ASN A 480 9.02 -31.95 -10.70
C ASN A 480 10.20 -31.78 -11.66
N LEU A 481 10.50 -30.54 -12.08
CA LEU A 481 11.63 -30.26 -12.96
C LEU A 481 12.96 -30.73 -12.36
N ILE A 482 13.16 -30.54 -11.05
CA ILE A 482 14.40 -30.97 -10.38
C ILE A 482 14.31 -32.41 -9.85
N SER A 483 13.28 -33.19 -10.16
CA SER A 483 13.13 -34.55 -9.64
C SER A 483 14.26 -35.49 -10.08
N SER A 484 14.39 -36.63 -9.41
CA SER A 484 15.39 -37.66 -9.76
C SER A 484 15.26 -38.15 -11.21
N GLU A 485 14.06 -38.12 -11.78
CA GLU A 485 13.79 -38.51 -13.18
C GLU A 485 14.57 -37.63 -14.17
N ASN A 486 14.66 -36.33 -13.90
CA ASN A 486 15.34 -35.36 -14.77
C ASN A 486 16.84 -35.21 -14.46
N ARG A 487 17.31 -35.63 -13.29
CA ARG A 487 18.75 -35.54 -12.90
C ARG A 487 19.61 -36.56 -13.63
N ALA A 488 19.10 -37.78 -13.82
CA ALA A 488 19.87 -38.98 -14.17
C ALA A 488 21.09 -39.23 -13.25
N ASP A 489 21.72 -40.40 -13.35
CA ASP A 489 22.94 -40.70 -12.57
C ASP A 489 24.21 -40.05 -13.17
N ASP A 490 24.07 -39.29 -14.25
CA ASP A 490 25.17 -38.68 -14.99
C ASP A 490 25.43 -37.21 -14.54
N PRO A 491 26.64 -36.88 -14.03
CA PRO A 491 26.98 -35.52 -13.61
C PRO A 491 26.80 -34.44 -14.68
N ASP A 492 26.95 -34.79 -15.96
CA ASP A 492 26.79 -33.80 -17.04
C ASP A 492 25.31 -33.47 -17.29
N THR A 493 24.41 -34.43 -17.06
CA THR A 493 22.95 -34.21 -17.06
C THR A 493 22.55 -33.24 -15.94
N GLY A 494 23.11 -33.41 -14.74
CA GLY A 494 22.93 -32.47 -13.63
C GLY A 494 23.37 -31.04 -13.97
N LYS A 495 24.51 -30.85 -14.65
CA LYS A 495 24.97 -29.52 -15.10
C LYS A 495 24.03 -28.90 -16.13
N ARG A 496 23.51 -29.70 -17.07
CA ARG A 496 22.55 -29.23 -18.08
C ARG A 496 21.24 -28.81 -17.43
N LEU A 497 20.73 -29.59 -16.47
CA LEU A 497 19.55 -29.26 -15.68
C LEU A 497 19.74 -27.96 -14.88
N ALA A 498 20.85 -27.81 -14.16
CA ALA A 498 21.15 -26.60 -13.40
C ALA A 498 21.20 -25.36 -14.32
N ARG A 499 21.83 -25.50 -15.50
CA ARG A 499 21.85 -24.46 -16.52
C ARG A 499 20.45 -24.13 -17.03
N PHE A 500 19.62 -25.13 -17.32
CA PHE A 500 18.26 -24.96 -17.81
C PHE A 500 17.37 -24.25 -16.79
N VAL A 501 17.42 -24.66 -15.51
CA VAL A 501 16.67 -24.02 -14.41
C VAL A 501 17.00 -22.53 -14.34
N MET A 502 18.26 -22.14 -14.52
CA MET A 502 18.67 -20.74 -14.45
C MET A 502 18.41 -19.92 -15.72
N LEU A 503 17.88 -20.50 -16.80
CA LEU A 503 17.57 -19.72 -17.99
C LEU A 503 16.37 -18.79 -17.74
N ASN A 504 16.53 -17.50 -18.00
CA ASN A 504 15.43 -16.54 -17.91
C ASN A 504 14.56 -16.60 -19.17
N PRO A 505 13.28 -17.03 -19.09
CA PRO A 505 12.39 -17.14 -20.24
C PRO A 505 12.08 -15.78 -20.90
N HIS A 506 12.32 -14.67 -20.21
CA HIS A 506 12.04 -13.32 -20.70
C HIS A 506 13.22 -12.66 -21.41
N ASN A 507 14.40 -13.27 -21.38
CA ASN A 507 15.56 -12.74 -22.09
C ASN A 507 15.45 -12.95 -23.62
N THR A 508 16.03 -12.03 -24.38
CA THR A 508 16.11 -12.11 -25.86
C THR A 508 16.92 -13.32 -26.36
N ASP A 509 17.90 -13.77 -25.57
CA ASP A 509 18.82 -14.87 -25.89
C ASP A 509 18.33 -16.24 -25.41
N PHE A 510 17.17 -16.31 -24.77
CA PHE A 510 16.60 -17.55 -24.27
C PHE A 510 16.46 -18.64 -25.36
N PRO A 511 15.93 -18.37 -26.57
CA PRO A 511 15.83 -19.39 -27.62
C PRO A 511 17.19 -19.97 -28.03
N TRP A 512 18.23 -19.12 -28.08
CA TRP A 512 19.58 -19.53 -28.45
C TRP A 512 20.18 -20.47 -27.39
N HIS A 513 19.98 -20.16 -26.11
CA HIS A 513 20.42 -21.03 -25.01
C HIS A 513 19.74 -22.39 -25.01
N LEU A 514 18.44 -22.45 -25.34
CA LEU A 514 17.73 -23.73 -25.51
C LEU A 514 18.33 -24.55 -26.66
N ASP A 515 18.64 -23.91 -27.79
CA ASP A 515 19.27 -24.58 -28.93
C ASP A 515 20.67 -25.09 -28.62
N GLU A 516 21.43 -24.35 -27.81
CA GLU A 516 22.75 -24.79 -27.34
C GLU A 516 22.65 -26.02 -26.43
N LEU A 517 21.69 -26.02 -25.48
CA LEU A 517 21.44 -27.18 -24.63
C LEU A 517 21.02 -28.41 -25.46
N LEU A 518 20.09 -28.25 -26.41
CA LEU A 518 19.63 -29.37 -27.26
C LEU A 518 20.75 -30.00 -28.09
N LYS A 519 21.76 -29.22 -28.51
CA LYS A 519 22.93 -29.73 -29.24
C LYS A 519 23.85 -30.59 -28.37
N GLN A 520 23.85 -30.35 -27.07
CA GLN A 520 24.67 -31.09 -26.09
C GLN A 520 24.00 -32.39 -25.63
N MET A 521 22.75 -32.64 -26.03
CA MET A 521 21.91 -33.72 -25.52
C MET A 521 21.67 -34.81 -26.57
N GLY A 522 21.71 -36.07 -26.15
CA GLY A 522 21.24 -37.20 -26.96
C GLY A 522 19.71 -37.31 -26.97
N ASP A 523 19.16 -38.13 -27.88
CA ASP A 523 17.70 -38.30 -27.99
C ASP A 523 17.05 -38.96 -26.77
N LYS A 524 17.84 -39.62 -25.91
CA LYS A 524 17.39 -40.28 -24.68
C LYS A 524 17.64 -39.46 -23.41
N ASP A 525 18.10 -38.22 -23.55
CA ASP A 525 18.32 -37.36 -22.38
C ASP A 525 16.96 -37.03 -21.72
N PRO A 526 16.80 -37.27 -20.40
CA PRO A 526 15.52 -37.10 -19.72
C PRO A 526 15.03 -35.65 -19.67
N LEU A 527 15.90 -34.66 -19.87
CA LEU A 527 15.53 -33.24 -19.86
C LEU A 527 15.09 -32.73 -21.25
N ARG A 528 15.23 -33.55 -22.30
CA ARG A 528 15.05 -33.12 -23.69
C ARG A 528 13.63 -32.65 -23.98
N ASP A 529 12.63 -33.36 -23.48
CA ASP A 529 11.21 -33.04 -23.60
C ASP A 529 10.87 -31.68 -22.97
N ASN A 530 11.42 -31.38 -21.79
CA ASN A 530 11.23 -30.12 -21.08
C ASN A 530 11.82 -28.93 -21.86
N ILE A 531 12.99 -29.08 -22.47
CA ILE A 531 13.60 -28.04 -23.31
C ILE A 531 12.82 -27.86 -24.62
N LEU A 532 12.37 -28.95 -25.24
CA LEU A 532 11.51 -28.89 -26.43
C LEU A 532 10.16 -28.23 -26.12
N LEU A 533 9.60 -28.46 -24.94
CA LEU A 533 8.39 -27.80 -24.46
C LEU A 533 8.62 -26.30 -24.29
N ALA A 534 9.71 -25.90 -23.63
CA ALA A 534 10.08 -24.49 -23.49
C ALA A 534 10.21 -23.81 -24.85
N LYS A 535 10.83 -24.48 -25.83
CA LYS A 535 10.95 -23.99 -27.21
C LYS A 535 9.60 -23.89 -27.92
N ALA A 536 8.71 -24.88 -27.74
CA ALA A 536 7.37 -24.83 -28.31
C ALA A 536 6.56 -23.63 -27.79
N LYS A 537 6.71 -23.27 -26.51
CA LYS A 537 6.02 -22.11 -25.91
C LYS A 537 6.43 -20.76 -26.50
N LEU A 538 7.62 -20.66 -27.13
CA LEU A 538 8.11 -19.45 -27.78
C LEU A 538 7.53 -19.19 -29.17
N ILE A 539 6.87 -20.17 -29.78
CA ILE A 539 6.35 -20.06 -31.16
C ILE A 539 5.22 -19.03 -31.19
N ALA A 540 5.37 -17.91 -31.89
CA ALA A 540 4.35 -16.86 -31.97
C ALA A 540 3.04 -17.32 -32.63
N ASP A 541 3.14 -18.09 -33.72
CA ASP A 541 1.97 -18.66 -34.42
C ASP A 541 1.25 -19.70 -33.53
N GLU A 542 0.02 -19.39 -33.13
CA GLU A 542 -0.77 -20.24 -32.23
C GLU A 542 -1.14 -21.59 -32.83
N GLN A 543 -1.32 -21.68 -34.16
CA GLN A 543 -1.64 -22.92 -34.84
C GLN A 543 -0.42 -23.84 -34.88
N LEU A 544 0.74 -23.29 -35.29
CA LEU A 544 2.00 -24.02 -35.27
C LEU A 544 2.39 -24.42 -33.85
N ARG A 545 2.16 -23.54 -32.86
CA ARG A 545 2.36 -23.85 -31.43
C ARG A 545 1.50 -25.03 -31.01
N ALA A 546 0.21 -25.03 -31.35
CA ALA A 546 -0.71 -26.13 -31.02
C ALA A 546 -0.26 -27.46 -31.64
N GLU A 547 0.16 -27.44 -32.91
CA GLU A 547 0.68 -28.62 -33.61
C GLU A 547 1.95 -29.17 -32.95
N LYS A 548 2.87 -28.28 -32.55
CA LYS A 548 4.10 -28.67 -31.86
C LYS A 548 3.85 -29.20 -30.46
N LEU A 549 2.94 -28.63 -29.69
CA LEU A 549 2.53 -29.16 -28.38
C LEU A 549 1.86 -30.54 -28.51
N ALA A 550 0.98 -30.71 -29.50
CA ALA A 550 0.35 -31.99 -29.78
C ALA A 550 1.36 -33.06 -30.24
N GLN A 551 2.34 -32.68 -31.07
CA GLN A 551 3.45 -33.54 -31.46
C GLN A 551 4.28 -33.94 -30.23
N LEU A 552 4.67 -32.98 -29.40
CA LEU A 552 5.49 -33.24 -28.21
C LEU A 552 4.79 -34.19 -27.23
N HIS A 553 3.49 -34.00 -26.98
CA HIS A 553 2.72 -34.94 -26.18
C HIS A 553 2.73 -36.36 -26.78
N ARG A 554 2.59 -36.51 -28.11
CA ARG A 554 2.63 -37.83 -28.78
C ARG A 554 3.99 -38.50 -28.67
N ASP A 555 5.06 -37.73 -28.86
CA ASP A 555 6.42 -38.26 -28.90
C ASP A 555 6.92 -38.63 -27.48
N PHE A 556 6.37 -38.00 -26.44
CA PHE A 556 6.82 -38.17 -25.05
C PHE A 556 5.67 -38.50 -24.07
N GLN A 557 4.75 -39.41 -24.43
CA GLN A 557 3.47 -39.65 -23.74
C GLN A 557 3.49 -39.99 -22.24
N ASN A 558 4.64 -40.26 -21.61
CA ASN A 558 4.73 -40.57 -20.17
C ASN A 558 5.83 -39.75 -19.47
N THR A 559 6.27 -38.68 -20.09
CA THR A 559 7.26 -37.76 -19.51
C THR A 559 6.56 -36.53 -18.93
N GLU A 560 7.28 -35.80 -18.08
CA GLU A 560 6.80 -34.56 -17.52
C GLU A 560 6.47 -33.52 -18.62
N GLY A 561 7.39 -33.30 -19.55
CA GLY A 561 7.24 -32.34 -20.64
C GLY A 561 6.11 -32.73 -21.59
N GLY A 562 5.95 -34.04 -21.87
CA GLY A 562 4.84 -34.56 -22.67
C GLY A 562 3.47 -34.39 -22.01
N MET A 563 3.37 -34.58 -20.70
CA MET A 563 2.17 -34.30 -19.92
C MET A 563 1.85 -32.79 -19.92
N GLN A 564 2.84 -31.95 -19.61
CA GLN A 564 2.66 -30.50 -19.57
C GLN A 564 2.31 -29.93 -20.96
N ALA A 565 2.84 -30.49 -22.04
CA ALA A 565 2.47 -30.10 -23.40
C ALA A 565 0.97 -30.26 -23.69
N LEU A 566 0.35 -31.35 -23.20
CA LEU A 566 -1.09 -31.55 -23.36
C LEU A 566 -1.90 -30.53 -22.54
N TYR A 567 -1.43 -30.21 -21.33
CA TYR A 567 -2.05 -29.18 -20.50
C TYR A 567 -1.97 -27.79 -21.17
N GLU A 568 -0.79 -27.38 -21.62
CA GLU A 568 -0.55 -26.12 -22.32
C GLU A 568 -1.34 -26.03 -23.63
N LEU A 569 -1.52 -27.15 -24.34
CA LEU A 569 -2.40 -27.25 -25.51
C LEU A 569 -3.86 -26.95 -25.14
N GLY A 570 -4.35 -27.48 -24.02
CA GLY A 570 -5.68 -27.17 -23.50
C GLY A 570 -5.85 -25.68 -23.19
N LEU A 571 -4.87 -25.07 -22.53
CA LEU A 571 -4.87 -23.63 -22.23
C LEU A 571 -4.83 -22.76 -23.49
N LEU A 572 -4.00 -23.13 -24.48
CA LEU A 572 -3.91 -22.42 -25.75
C LEU A 572 -5.25 -22.46 -26.51
N LYS A 573 -5.92 -23.61 -26.54
CA LYS A 573 -7.26 -23.75 -27.13
C LYS A 573 -8.31 -22.92 -26.41
N ARG A 574 -8.28 -22.87 -25.08
CA ARG A 574 -9.14 -22.00 -24.27
C ARG A 574 -8.94 -20.53 -24.63
N ARG A 575 -7.67 -20.09 -24.76
CA ARG A 575 -7.36 -18.70 -25.14
C ARG A 575 -7.94 -18.37 -26.51
N ARG A 576 -7.71 -19.23 -27.51
CA ARG A 576 -8.28 -19.08 -28.85
C ARG A 576 -9.81 -19.00 -28.83
N TRP A 577 -10.46 -19.83 -28.02
CA TRP A 577 -11.90 -19.77 -27.83
C TRP A 577 -12.36 -18.43 -27.25
N SER A 578 -11.69 -17.93 -26.21
CA SER A 578 -12.04 -16.67 -25.56
C SER A 578 -11.84 -15.43 -26.44
N GLN A 579 -10.87 -15.46 -27.36
CA GLN A 579 -10.59 -14.38 -28.30
C GLN A 579 -11.51 -14.39 -29.52
N GLN A 580 -12.26 -15.47 -29.75
CA GLN A 580 -13.14 -15.57 -30.90
C GLN A 580 -14.41 -14.71 -30.70
N ASN A 581 -14.61 -13.77 -31.62
CA ASN A 581 -15.80 -12.92 -31.67
C ASN A 581 -17.09 -13.74 -31.89
N ASP A 582 -18.19 -13.24 -31.34
CA ASP A 582 -19.52 -13.86 -31.46
C ASP A 582 -20.09 -13.85 -32.89
N SER A 583 -19.41 -13.18 -33.82
CA SER A 583 -19.77 -13.17 -35.24
C SER A 583 -19.51 -14.50 -35.95
N ASN A 584 -18.70 -15.41 -35.40
CA ASN A 584 -18.46 -16.74 -35.95
C ASN A 584 -18.71 -17.83 -34.89
N LEU A 585 -20.00 -18.03 -34.60
CA LEU A 585 -20.48 -18.97 -33.57
C LEU A 585 -20.07 -20.41 -33.86
N GLU A 586 -20.06 -20.86 -35.11
CA GLU A 586 -19.68 -22.23 -35.46
C GLU A 586 -18.22 -22.52 -35.11
N GLN A 587 -17.31 -21.60 -35.47
CA GLN A 587 -15.90 -21.74 -35.12
C GLN A 587 -15.69 -21.65 -33.61
N LYS A 588 -16.41 -20.77 -32.91
CA LYS A 588 -16.36 -20.65 -31.45
C LYS A 588 -16.85 -21.93 -30.76
N LYS A 589 -17.95 -22.54 -31.23
CA LYS A 589 -18.43 -23.85 -30.75
C LYS A 589 -17.41 -24.95 -30.99
N LYS A 590 -16.80 -25.00 -32.18
CA LYS A 590 -15.73 -25.97 -32.49
C LYS A 590 -14.55 -25.85 -31.54
N LEU A 591 -14.06 -24.63 -31.30
CA LEU A 591 -12.94 -24.37 -30.37
C LEU A 591 -13.31 -24.73 -28.92
N LEU A 592 -14.56 -24.50 -28.50
CA LEU A 592 -15.05 -24.92 -27.19
C LEU A 592 -15.00 -26.45 -27.03
N VAL A 593 -15.53 -27.18 -28.02
CA VAL A 593 -15.48 -28.65 -28.04
C VAL A 593 -14.04 -29.15 -27.99
N GLU A 594 -13.16 -28.57 -28.81
CA GLU A 594 -11.74 -28.94 -28.82
C GLU A 594 -11.03 -28.64 -27.50
N THR A 595 -11.39 -27.54 -26.84
CA THR A 595 -10.85 -27.15 -25.52
C THR A 595 -11.29 -28.15 -24.46
N ARG A 596 -12.60 -28.44 -24.39
CA ARG A 596 -13.15 -29.43 -23.44
C ARG A 596 -12.53 -30.80 -23.68
N ALA A 597 -12.46 -31.26 -24.94
CA ALA A 597 -11.84 -32.54 -25.28
C ALA A 597 -10.37 -32.63 -24.85
N ALA A 598 -9.58 -31.57 -25.06
CA ALA A 598 -8.17 -31.55 -24.65
C ALA A 598 -8.01 -31.59 -23.12
N LEU A 599 -8.78 -30.78 -22.38
CA LEU A 599 -8.71 -30.73 -20.93
C LEU A 599 -9.28 -32.02 -20.28
N THR A 600 -10.38 -32.56 -20.80
CA THR A 600 -10.93 -33.85 -20.34
C THR A 600 -9.93 -34.97 -20.57
N SER A 601 -9.36 -35.05 -21.78
CA SER A 601 -8.31 -36.05 -22.09
C SER A 601 -7.10 -35.90 -21.17
N PHE A 602 -6.72 -34.68 -20.81
CA PHE A 602 -5.66 -34.44 -19.84
C PHE A 602 -6.02 -34.99 -18.45
N THR A 603 -7.21 -34.66 -17.93
CA THR A 603 -7.65 -35.10 -16.59
C THR A 603 -7.82 -36.62 -16.49
N GLU A 604 -8.20 -37.28 -17.59
CA GLU A 604 -8.35 -38.74 -17.64
C GLU A 604 -7.00 -39.46 -17.73
N LYS A 605 -6.09 -38.94 -18.56
CA LYS A 605 -4.77 -39.55 -18.75
C LYS A 605 -3.84 -39.34 -17.57
N TYR A 606 -3.93 -38.18 -16.91
CA TYR A 606 -3.01 -37.78 -15.86
C TYR A 606 -3.73 -37.37 -14.56
N PRO A 607 -4.54 -38.26 -13.95
CA PRO A 607 -5.34 -37.90 -12.78
C PRO A 607 -4.50 -37.45 -11.57
N ALA A 608 -3.25 -37.91 -11.47
CA ALA A 608 -2.30 -37.53 -10.42
C ALA A 608 -1.45 -36.27 -10.75
N SER A 609 -1.66 -35.63 -11.90
CA SER A 609 -0.89 -34.44 -12.28
C SER A 609 -1.17 -33.25 -11.37
N ILE A 610 -0.14 -32.43 -11.17
CA ILE A 610 -0.22 -31.16 -10.44
C ILE A 610 -1.18 -30.16 -11.10
N PHE A 611 -1.50 -30.32 -12.38
CA PHE A 611 -2.41 -29.45 -13.13
C PHE A 611 -3.87 -29.94 -13.17
N THR A 612 -4.16 -31.13 -12.63
CA THR A 612 -5.47 -31.78 -12.78
C THR A 612 -6.60 -31.00 -12.13
N GLU A 613 -6.42 -30.53 -10.90
CA GLU A 613 -7.45 -29.74 -10.21
C GLU A 613 -7.72 -28.42 -10.92
N GLN A 614 -6.68 -27.77 -11.45
CA GLN A 614 -6.84 -26.56 -12.24
C GLN A 614 -7.56 -26.85 -13.56
N ALA A 615 -7.22 -27.95 -14.24
CA ALA A 615 -7.91 -28.37 -15.46
C ALA A 615 -9.40 -28.66 -15.21
N LYS A 616 -9.74 -29.31 -14.09
CA LYS A 616 -11.13 -29.54 -13.66
C LYS A 616 -11.87 -28.22 -13.41
N LYS A 617 -11.29 -27.31 -12.64
CA LYS A 617 -11.88 -25.99 -12.38
C LYS A 617 -12.14 -25.23 -13.68
N ILE A 618 -11.19 -25.27 -14.62
CA ILE A 618 -11.37 -24.66 -15.95
C ILE A 618 -12.51 -25.33 -16.72
N LEU A 619 -12.64 -26.65 -16.66
CA LEU A 619 -13.74 -27.39 -17.30
C LEU A 619 -15.12 -27.05 -16.73
N GLU A 620 -15.19 -26.81 -15.42
CA GLU A 620 -16.39 -26.36 -14.71
C GLU A 620 -16.79 -24.93 -15.09
N ASP A 621 -15.80 -24.04 -15.23
CA ASP A 621 -16.03 -22.64 -15.64
C ASP A 621 -16.42 -22.49 -17.13
N LEU A 622 -16.15 -23.50 -17.96
CA LEU A 622 -16.48 -23.48 -19.39
C LEU A 622 -17.98 -23.78 -19.62
N PRO A 623 -18.64 -23.05 -20.54
CA PRO A 623 -20.05 -23.29 -20.84
C PRO A 623 -20.29 -24.71 -21.38
N ALA A 624 -21.52 -25.20 -21.17
CA ALA A 624 -21.98 -26.44 -21.76
C ALA A 624 -21.94 -26.34 -23.29
N ALA A 625 -21.53 -27.42 -23.94
CA ALA A 625 -21.43 -27.50 -25.39
C ALA A 625 -22.79 -27.90 -26.00
N ASP A 626 -23.80 -27.03 -25.87
CA ASP A 626 -25.12 -27.20 -26.50
C ASP A 626 -25.23 -26.40 -27.83
#